data_AF-A0A9D7F5W6-F1
#
_entry.id   AF-A0A9D7F5W6-F1
#
_cell.length_a   1.000
_cell.length_b   1.000
_cell.length_c   1.000
_cell.angle_alpha   90.00
_cell.angle_beta   90.00
_cell.angle_gamma   90.00
#
_symmetry.space_group_name_H-M   'P 1'
#
loop_
_entity.id
_entity.type
_entity.pdbx_description
1 polymer ?
#
loop_
_entity_poly.entity_id
_entity_poly.type
_entity_poly.pdbx_seq_one_letter_code
_entity_poly.pdbx_strand_id
1 'polypeptide(L)'
;MPEDWFIFEGTDPICEDWTDEDEYCGKDPYFLVEDPNEFTALTSTDLAAIDPPQGSDTSAVLNWEWQRYLFEKLVNNPGLVVEDTAVDTFYSEAQSGLIGELHAVESGIRSLFFPQDTLSTGYYDILGDLSDLEEDLWVLGEQLWTAGEEERDSLMAEIDTLTTEQIAPLLEDLEEMEAEVAAWRADRIAELQTANAAITPDSAYQEYEQITYGIFLSTIAQGEAALSIGQQDSLENIAVLCPLIAGSGVFWARYILQYYIPGLAWELDECEGLEERSGGTVKKEAETTTTARIFPNPTRGSLTLQLSSPLSQEGMLSIYNVDGKTVFSERLGAGTLERQLDVSGLPAGIYLCEVKEDAQLIFAARIVVTE
;
A
#
# COMPACT_ATOMS: atom_id res chain seq x y z
N MET A 1 -22.06 -0.86 -6.15
CA MET A 1 -21.04 -1.39 -7.07
C MET A 1 -19.90 -0.38 -7.08
N PRO A 2 -18.66 -0.73 -7.44
CA PRO A 2 -17.56 0.22 -7.37
C PRO A 2 -17.75 1.24 -8.51
N GLU A 3 -18.15 2.46 -8.16
CA GLU A 3 -18.37 3.56 -9.12
C GLU A 3 -17.04 4.29 -9.43
N ASP A 4 -15.95 3.77 -8.86
CA ASP A 4 -14.69 4.47 -8.63
C ASP A 4 -13.50 3.85 -9.40
N TRP A 5 -13.79 3.04 -10.42
CA TRP A 5 -12.78 2.32 -11.21
C TRP A 5 -11.99 3.18 -12.23
N PHE A 6 -12.18 4.51 -12.23
CA PHE A 6 -11.58 5.46 -13.18
C PHE A 6 -11.12 6.78 -12.52
N ILE A 7 -10.22 6.70 -11.54
CA ILE A 7 -9.60 7.87 -10.89
C ILE A 7 -8.09 7.89 -11.20
N PHE A 8 -7.55 9.07 -11.54
CA PHE A 8 -6.33 9.22 -12.34
C PHE A 8 -5.12 9.86 -11.61
N GLU A 9 -3.93 9.50 -12.16
CA GLU A 9 -2.57 10.06 -12.02
C GLU A 9 -1.61 9.43 -10.95
N GLY A 10 -0.58 10.10 -10.35
CA GLY A 10 0.53 9.32 -9.71
C GLY A 10 1.87 9.92 -9.21
N THR A 11 1.95 10.79 -8.17
CA THR A 11 3.20 10.96 -7.34
C THR A 11 2.92 11.26 -5.85
N ASP A 12 3.30 10.31 -4.97
CA ASP A 12 3.05 10.23 -3.51
C ASP A 12 1.58 10.26 -3.02
N PRO A 13 1.23 9.46 -1.99
CA PRO A 13 -0.10 9.48 -1.39
C PRO A 13 -0.26 10.66 -0.42
N ILE A 14 -0.89 11.74 -0.88
CA ILE A 14 -1.30 12.88 -0.05
C ILE A 14 -2.82 12.95 0.09
N CYS A 15 -3.32 12.82 1.32
CA CYS A 15 -4.70 13.18 1.66
C CYS A 15 -4.80 14.71 1.75
N GLU A 16 -4.94 15.39 0.61
CA GLU A 16 -5.16 16.84 0.57
C GLU A 16 -6.64 17.15 0.29
N ASP A 17 -7.38 17.52 1.33
CA ASP A 17 -8.60 18.32 1.17
C ASP A 17 -8.51 19.54 2.08
N TRP A 18 -8.46 20.72 1.47
CA TRP A 18 -8.26 22.01 2.15
C TRP A 18 -9.58 22.75 2.41
N THR A 19 -10.72 22.03 2.36
CA THR A 19 -12.05 22.58 2.63
C THR A 19 -12.84 21.80 3.68
N ASP A 20 -12.70 22.24 4.93
CA ASP A 20 -13.65 22.14 6.06
C ASP A 20 -14.47 20.83 6.27
N GLU A 21 -14.18 20.20 7.42
CA GLU A 21 -15.05 19.34 8.27
C GLU A 21 -15.14 17.81 8.06
N ASP A 22 -14.60 17.18 7.00
CA ASP A 22 -14.57 15.70 6.89
C ASP A 22 -13.17 15.07 7.10
N GLU A 23 -12.97 14.44 8.26
CA GLU A 23 -11.73 13.77 8.71
C GLU A 23 -11.56 12.36 8.08
N TYR A 24 -11.87 12.24 6.80
CA TYR A 24 -11.72 11.01 6.02
C TYR A 24 -10.98 11.32 4.72
N CYS A 25 -9.84 10.65 4.49
CA CYS A 25 -9.31 10.54 3.13
C CYS A 25 -10.43 9.95 2.26
N GLY A 26 -10.70 10.58 1.11
CA GLY A 26 -11.82 10.22 0.23
C GLY A 26 -11.80 8.74 -0.13
N LYS A 27 -12.96 8.21 -0.57
CA LYS A 27 -13.12 6.76 -0.80
C LYS A 27 -12.10 6.15 -1.76
N ASP A 28 -11.47 6.98 -2.58
CA ASP A 28 -10.55 6.57 -3.62
C ASP A 28 -9.26 7.39 -3.52
N PRO A 29 -8.09 6.74 -3.64
CA PRO A 29 -6.83 7.45 -3.73
C PRO A 29 -6.79 8.23 -5.04
N TYR A 30 -7.05 9.54 -4.98
CA TYR A 30 -6.64 10.45 -6.04
C TYR A 30 -5.13 10.61 -5.98
N PHE A 31 -4.48 10.50 -7.13
CA PHE A 31 -3.03 10.55 -7.23
C PHE A 31 -2.64 11.76 -8.09
N LEU A 32 -1.84 12.71 -7.58
CA LEU A 32 -1.48 13.91 -8.35
C LEU A 32 -0.17 13.68 -9.14
N VAL A 33 -0.21 13.74 -10.47
CA VAL A 33 1.02 13.80 -11.31
C VAL A 33 1.59 15.22 -11.25
N GLU A 34 2.85 15.36 -10.81
CA GLU A 34 3.68 16.49 -11.26
C GLU A 34 3.93 16.32 -12.76
N ASP A 35 3.47 17.27 -13.59
CA ASP A 35 3.53 17.18 -15.06
C ASP A 35 4.95 16.78 -15.50
N PRO A 36 5.13 15.60 -16.14
CA PRO A 36 6.46 15.10 -16.48
C PRO A 36 7.23 16.08 -17.38
N ASN A 37 6.55 16.98 -18.09
CA ASN A 37 7.16 17.97 -18.98
C ASN A 37 7.77 19.20 -18.28
N GLU A 38 7.58 19.41 -16.97
CA GLU A 38 8.19 20.56 -16.26
C GLU A 38 9.70 20.38 -16.00
N PHE A 39 10.21 19.14 -16.01
CA PHE A 39 11.61 18.83 -15.71
C PHE A 39 12.56 19.04 -16.89
N THR A 40 12.84 20.31 -17.19
CA THR A 40 13.76 20.72 -18.28
C THR A 40 15.26 20.58 -17.96
N ALA A 41 15.64 20.21 -16.72
CA ALA A 41 17.04 20.00 -16.31
C ALA A 41 17.16 19.14 -15.04
N LEU A 42 18.35 18.56 -14.82
CA LEU A 42 18.72 17.91 -13.56
C LEU A 42 19.15 18.95 -12.49
N THR A 43 18.81 18.66 -11.25
CA THR A 43 19.14 19.45 -10.05
C THR A 43 20.42 18.96 -9.37
N SER A 44 20.93 19.72 -8.40
CA SER A 44 22.04 19.26 -7.55
C SER A 44 21.70 18.03 -6.70
N THR A 45 20.41 17.82 -6.38
CA THR A 45 19.94 16.64 -5.63
C THR A 45 19.93 15.40 -6.52
N ASP A 46 19.46 15.54 -7.76
CA ASP A 46 19.50 14.48 -8.78
C ASP A 46 20.94 13.97 -8.98
N LEU A 47 21.91 14.88 -9.15
CA LEU A 47 23.32 14.50 -9.30
C LEU A 47 23.92 13.87 -8.02
N ALA A 48 23.45 14.26 -6.83
CA ALA A 48 23.88 13.69 -5.56
C ALA A 48 23.33 12.27 -5.29
N ALA A 49 22.28 11.83 -6.01
CA ALA A 49 21.80 10.45 -5.97
C ALA A 49 22.74 9.48 -6.72
N ILE A 50 23.48 9.98 -7.72
CA ILE A 50 24.44 9.18 -8.50
C ILE A 50 25.77 9.04 -7.74
N ASP A 51 26.35 10.15 -7.29
CA ASP A 51 27.60 10.19 -6.52
C ASP A 51 27.41 11.07 -5.27
N PRO A 52 27.00 10.49 -4.12
CA PRO A 52 26.77 11.25 -2.91
C PRO A 52 28.08 11.90 -2.42
N PRO A 53 28.06 13.17 -1.95
CA PRO A 53 29.27 13.92 -1.63
C PRO A 53 30.20 13.20 -0.65
N GLN A 54 31.48 13.06 -1.01
CA GLN A 54 32.49 12.41 -0.16
C GLN A 54 32.51 12.98 1.26
N GLY A 55 32.01 12.20 2.23
CA GLY A 55 31.87 12.60 3.63
C GLY A 55 30.47 13.00 4.08
N SER A 56 29.42 12.79 3.28
CA SER A 56 28.04 12.82 3.76
C SER A 56 27.70 11.55 4.54
N ASP A 57 27.20 11.70 5.77
CA ASP A 57 26.57 10.60 6.54
C ASP A 57 25.14 10.33 6.04
N THR A 58 24.92 10.34 4.72
CA THR A 58 23.66 9.96 4.07
C THR A 58 23.39 8.48 4.33
N SER A 59 22.25 8.17 4.97
CA SER A 59 21.86 6.78 5.20
C SER A 59 21.69 6.04 3.88
N ALA A 60 21.96 4.73 3.87
CA ALA A 60 21.80 3.91 2.66
C ALA A 60 20.37 3.96 2.11
N VAL A 61 19.39 4.12 3.02
CA VAL A 61 17.96 4.28 2.73
C VAL A 61 17.70 5.60 2.00
N LEU A 62 18.23 6.73 2.48
CA LEU A 62 18.05 8.02 1.81
C LEU A 62 18.67 8.01 0.40
N ASN A 63 19.84 7.37 0.23
CA ASN A 63 20.43 7.21 -1.09
C ASN A 63 19.58 6.31 -2.00
N TRP A 64 19.01 5.23 -1.47
CA TRP A 64 18.07 4.36 -2.18
C TRP A 64 16.85 5.14 -2.69
N GLU A 65 16.15 5.86 -1.81
CA GLU A 65 14.96 6.65 -2.19
C GLU A 65 15.30 7.72 -3.24
N TRP A 66 16.43 8.42 -3.10
CA TRP A 66 16.88 9.41 -4.10
C TRP A 66 17.19 8.77 -5.45
N GLN A 67 17.76 7.56 -5.47
CA GLN A 67 18.02 6.82 -6.70
C GLN A 67 16.72 6.31 -7.35
N ARG A 68 15.73 5.90 -6.57
CA ARG A 68 14.39 5.55 -7.09
C ARG A 68 13.70 6.76 -7.74
N TYR A 69 13.67 7.90 -7.04
CA TYR A 69 13.10 9.16 -7.57
C TYR A 69 13.82 9.62 -8.85
N LEU A 70 15.15 9.61 -8.86
CA LEU A 70 15.92 9.95 -10.05
C LEU A 70 15.61 9.00 -11.21
N PHE A 71 15.52 7.70 -10.96
CA PHE A 71 15.21 6.73 -12.01
C PHE A 71 13.82 6.97 -12.62
N GLU A 72 12.79 7.16 -11.80
CA GLU A 72 11.44 7.51 -12.25
C GLU A 72 11.43 8.80 -13.08
N LYS A 73 12.13 9.84 -12.62
CA LYS A 73 12.30 11.09 -13.35
C LYS A 73 12.95 10.90 -14.72
N LEU A 74 13.98 10.05 -14.83
CA LEU A 74 14.67 9.74 -16.10
C LEU A 74 13.85 8.84 -17.03
N VAL A 75 13.04 7.93 -16.50
CA VAL A 75 12.08 7.13 -17.28
C VAL A 75 11.03 8.06 -17.92
N ASN A 76 10.49 9.00 -17.14
CA ASN A 76 9.48 9.95 -17.60
C ASN A 76 10.07 11.07 -18.50
N ASN A 77 11.38 11.36 -18.38
CA ASN A 77 12.10 12.35 -19.18
C ASN A 77 13.33 11.78 -19.90
N PRO A 78 13.16 10.96 -20.97
CA PRO A 78 14.29 10.37 -21.71
C PRO A 78 15.29 11.39 -22.29
N GLY A 79 14.88 12.65 -22.46
CA GLY A 79 15.77 13.74 -22.91
C GLY A 79 16.90 14.05 -21.92
N LEU A 80 16.67 13.87 -20.61
CA LEU A 80 17.65 14.17 -19.56
C LEU A 80 18.79 13.14 -19.50
N VAL A 81 18.56 11.91 -19.99
CA VAL A 81 19.55 10.82 -19.99
C VAL A 81 20.77 11.16 -20.86
N VAL A 82 20.56 11.89 -21.96
CA VAL A 82 21.57 12.14 -23.00
C VAL A 82 22.53 13.28 -22.64
N GLU A 83 22.26 14.03 -21.56
CA GLU A 83 23.03 15.25 -21.22
C GLU A 83 24.36 14.97 -20.49
N ASP A 84 24.47 13.86 -19.75
CA ASP A 84 25.67 13.53 -18.95
C ASP A 84 25.97 12.01 -18.95
N THR A 85 27.25 11.65 -19.08
CA THR A 85 27.71 10.25 -19.15
C THR A 85 27.53 9.48 -17.83
N ALA A 86 27.57 10.15 -16.68
CA ALA A 86 27.28 9.54 -15.39
C ALA A 86 25.79 9.22 -15.24
N VAL A 87 24.92 10.08 -15.78
CA VAL A 87 23.46 9.87 -15.82
C VAL A 87 23.08 8.72 -16.75
N ASP A 88 23.65 8.67 -17.96
CA ASP A 88 23.47 7.55 -18.91
C ASP A 88 23.94 6.20 -18.33
N THR A 89 25.07 6.21 -17.60
CA THR A 89 25.58 5.03 -16.89
C THR A 89 24.64 4.61 -15.77
N PHE A 90 24.26 5.53 -14.87
CA PHE A 90 23.32 5.27 -13.78
C PHE A 90 21.99 4.72 -14.31
N TYR A 91 21.41 5.36 -15.32
CA TYR A 91 20.14 4.94 -15.91
C TYR A 91 20.20 3.51 -16.46
N SER A 92 21.28 3.20 -17.19
CA SER A 92 21.50 1.87 -17.76
C SER A 92 21.68 0.79 -16.69
N GLU A 93 22.44 1.10 -15.63
CA GLU A 93 22.66 0.19 -14.51
C GLU A 93 21.36 -0.03 -13.71
N ALA A 94 20.68 1.05 -13.32
CA ALA A 94 19.42 1.04 -12.58
C ALA A 94 18.31 0.29 -13.34
N GLN A 95 18.16 0.52 -14.65
CA GLN A 95 17.19 -0.17 -15.50
C GLN A 95 17.40 -1.69 -15.53
N SER A 96 18.64 -2.15 -15.36
CA SER A 96 19.01 -3.58 -15.37
C SER A 96 19.13 -4.24 -13.99
N GLY A 97 18.87 -3.49 -12.92
CA GLY A 97 19.02 -3.94 -11.53
C GLY A 97 17.78 -3.69 -10.67
N LEU A 98 17.93 -3.85 -9.35
CA LEU A 98 16.83 -3.83 -8.37
C LEU A 98 15.96 -2.57 -8.42
N ILE A 99 16.54 -1.40 -8.74
CA ILE A 99 15.78 -0.15 -8.91
C ILE A 99 14.76 -0.28 -10.05
N GLY A 100 15.21 -0.74 -11.22
CA GLY A 100 14.35 -0.97 -12.38
C GLY A 100 13.35 -2.10 -12.16
N GLU A 101 13.73 -3.17 -11.46
CA GLU A 101 12.82 -4.27 -11.10
C GLU A 101 11.67 -3.81 -10.19
N LEU A 102 11.99 -3.12 -9.08
CA LEU A 102 10.98 -2.61 -8.14
C LEU A 102 10.15 -1.47 -8.77
N HIS A 103 10.77 -0.57 -9.54
CA HIS A 103 10.04 0.46 -10.29
C HIS A 103 9.08 -0.16 -11.33
N ALA A 104 9.46 -1.23 -12.03
CA ALA A 104 8.58 -1.90 -12.99
C ALA A 104 7.37 -2.58 -12.32
N VAL A 105 7.53 -3.08 -11.09
CA VAL A 105 6.41 -3.56 -10.27
C VAL A 105 5.51 -2.41 -9.83
N GLU A 106 6.08 -1.31 -9.29
CA GLU A 106 5.29 -0.18 -8.79
C GLU A 106 4.55 0.57 -9.91
N SER A 107 5.24 0.96 -10.98
CA SER A 107 4.60 1.55 -12.18
C SER A 107 3.57 0.60 -12.79
N GLY A 108 3.84 -0.72 -12.73
CA GLY A 108 2.87 -1.76 -13.07
C GLY A 108 1.62 -1.72 -12.19
N ILE A 109 1.77 -1.61 -10.87
CA ILE A 109 0.66 -1.46 -9.92
C ILE A 109 -0.15 -0.19 -10.23
N ARG A 110 0.52 0.96 -10.41
CA ARG A 110 -0.14 2.22 -10.81
C ARG A 110 -0.91 2.04 -12.13
N SER A 111 -0.35 1.31 -13.09
CA SER A 111 -1.01 1.03 -14.38
C SER A 111 -2.26 0.15 -14.32
N LEU A 112 -2.54 -0.59 -13.24
CA LEU A 112 -3.73 -1.46 -13.14
C LEU A 112 -5.07 -0.71 -13.25
N PHE A 113 -5.06 0.60 -13.01
CA PHE A 113 -6.19 1.51 -13.08
C PHE A 113 -6.22 2.32 -14.40
N PHE A 114 -5.20 2.15 -15.25
CA PHE A 114 -5.07 2.79 -16.56
C PHE A 114 -5.04 1.72 -17.66
N PRO A 115 -6.21 1.30 -18.18
CA PRO A 115 -6.25 0.36 -19.31
C PRO A 115 -5.59 0.98 -20.55
N GLN A 116 -5.16 0.12 -21.48
CA GLN A 116 -4.48 0.56 -22.72
C GLN A 116 -5.31 1.60 -23.48
N ASP A 117 -4.66 2.56 -24.14
CA ASP A 117 -5.27 3.65 -24.91
C ASP A 117 -6.43 3.20 -25.82
N THR A 118 -6.33 2.00 -26.41
CA THR A 118 -7.38 1.46 -27.28
C THR A 118 -8.66 1.07 -26.53
N LEU A 119 -8.54 0.52 -25.32
CA LEU A 119 -9.68 0.17 -24.47
C LEU A 119 -10.33 1.44 -23.91
N SER A 120 -9.54 2.41 -23.46
CA SER A 120 -10.09 3.69 -22.98
C SER A 120 -10.79 4.47 -24.09
N THR A 121 -10.22 4.51 -25.31
CA THR A 121 -10.84 5.16 -26.47
C THR A 121 -12.18 4.51 -26.80
N GLY A 122 -12.23 3.17 -26.92
CA GLY A 122 -13.48 2.46 -27.21
C GLY A 122 -14.57 2.68 -26.16
N TYR A 123 -14.20 2.77 -24.87
CA TYR A 123 -15.14 3.07 -23.79
C TYR A 123 -15.78 4.46 -23.95
N TYR A 124 -14.96 5.48 -24.22
CA TYR A 124 -15.47 6.83 -24.44
C TYR A 124 -16.26 6.97 -25.75
N ASP A 125 -15.91 6.22 -26.80
CA ASP A 125 -16.69 6.17 -28.04
C ASP A 125 -18.10 5.59 -27.77
N ILE A 126 -18.22 4.46 -27.05
CA ILE A 126 -19.52 3.86 -26.67
C ILE A 126 -20.35 4.81 -25.79
N LEU A 127 -19.73 5.49 -24.81
CA LEU A 127 -20.43 6.47 -23.99
C LEU A 127 -20.90 7.69 -24.79
N GLY A 128 -20.13 8.11 -25.80
CA GLY A 128 -20.52 9.17 -26.73
C GLY A 128 -21.75 8.76 -27.55
N ASP A 129 -21.69 7.60 -28.21
CA ASP A 129 -22.79 7.08 -29.02
C ASP A 129 -24.08 6.87 -28.19
N LEU A 130 -23.96 6.38 -26.95
CA LEU A 130 -25.10 6.26 -26.01
C LEU A 130 -25.69 7.63 -25.62
N SER A 131 -24.85 8.65 -25.41
CA SER A 131 -25.29 10.01 -25.10
C SER A 131 -26.05 10.66 -26.26
N ASP A 132 -25.56 10.49 -27.50
CA ASP A 132 -26.21 11.02 -28.70
C ASP A 132 -27.58 10.33 -28.91
N LEU A 133 -27.67 9.01 -28.68
CA LEU A 133 -28.93 8.25 -28.76
C LEU A 133 -29.93 8.60 -27.64
N GLU A 134 -29.47 9.04 -26.47
CA GLU A 134 -30.34 9.57 -25.41
C GLU A 134 -30.99 10.91 -25.83
N GLU A 135 -30.23 11.80 -26.51
CA GLU A 135 -30.79 13.06 -27.04
C GLU A 135 -31.85 12.79 -28.12
N ASP A 136 -31.60 11.85 -29.04
CA ASP A 136 -32.59 11.45 -30.06
C ASP A 136 -33.87 10.87 -29.43
N LEU A 137 -33.75 10.01 -28.41
CA LEU A 137 -34.91 9.50 -27.66
C LEU A 137 -35.69 10.61 -26.96
N TRP A 138 -35.00 11.60 -26.38
CA TRP A 138 -35.63 12.75 -25.75
C TRP A 138 -36.44 13.58 -26.76
N VAL A 139 -35.86 13.83 -27.95
CA VAL A 139 -36.53 14.54 -29.05
C VAL A 139 -37.77 13.77 -29.55
N LEU A 140 -37.68 12.45 -29.73
CA LEU A 140 -38.82 11.61 -30.12
C LEU A 140 -39.91 11.61 -29.04
N GLY A 141 -39.54 11.61 -27.76
CA GLY A 141 -40.47 11.71 -26.63
C GLY A 141 -41.28 13.01 -26.62
N GLU A 142 -40.64 14.16 -26.85
CA GLU A 142 -41.30 15.47 -26.92
C GLU A 142 -42.22 15.57 -28.16
N GLN A 143 -41.82 14.99 -29.31
CA GLN A 143 -42.69 14.90 -30.48
C GLN A 143 -43.97 14.08 -30.18
N LEU A 144 -43.80 12.92 -29.53
CA LEU A 144 -44.88 11.99 -29.21
C LEU A 144 -45.94 12.61 -28.26
N TRP A 145 -45.54 13.57 -27.43
CA TRP A 145 -46.45 14.35 -26.58
C TRP A 145 -47.44 15.24 -27.37
N THR A 146 -47.06 15.68 -28.58
CA THR A 146 -47.86 16.58 -29.42
C THR A 146 -48.48 15.91 -30.66
N ALA A 147 -48.05 14.69 -30.97
CA ALA A 147 -48.37 13.96 -32.20
C ALA A 147 -49.85 13.56 -32.38
N GLY A 148 -50.28 13.49 -33.64
CA GLY A 148 -51.58 12.96 -34.05
C GLY A 148 -51.70 11.44 -33.94
N GLU A 149 -52.92 10.90 -34.09
CA GLU A 149 -53.17 9.46 -33.86
C GLU A 149 -52.38 8.53 -34.80
N GLU A 150 -52.30 8.82 -36.10
CA GLU A 150 -51.48 8.07 -37.07
C GLU A 150 -49.97 8.33 -36.92
N GLU A 151 -49.58 9.48 -36.37
CA GLU A 151 -48.18 9.91 -36.23
C GLU A 151 -47.50 9.24 -35.03
N ARG A 152 -48.25 9.04 -33.93
CA ARG A 152 -47.78 8.30 -32.74
C ARG A 152 -47.35 6.87 -33.07
N ASP A 153 -48.08 6.16 -33.91
CA ASP A 153 -47.73 4.78 -34.31
C ASP A 153 -46.37 4.74 -35.04
N SER A 154 -46.06 5.77 -35.83
CA SER A 154 -44.76 5.90 -36.51
C SER A 154 -43.63 6.24 -35.52
N LEU A 155 -43.84 7.22 -34.64
CA LEU A 155 -42.84 7.62 -33.63
C LEU A 155 -42.56 6.49 -32.62
N MET A 156 -43.58 5.71 -32.25
CA MET A 156 -43.39 4.52 -31.40
C MET A 156 -42.55 3.46 -32.08
N ALA A 157 -42.70 3.23 -33.39
CA ALA A 157 -41.86 2.31 -34.13
C ALA A 157 -40.41 2.81 -34.29
N GLU A 158 -40.21 4.13 -34.38
CA GLU A 158 -38.89 4.76 -34.41
C GLU A 158 -38.16 4.62 -33.06
N ILE A 159 -38.86 4.83 -31.94
CA ILE A 159 -38.36 4.57 -30.58
C ILE A 159 -38.03 3.08 -30.37
N ASP A 160 -38.88 2.17 -30.84
CA ASP A 160 -38.63 0.71 -30.79
C ASP A 160 -37.38 0.34 -31.59
N THR A 161 -37.21 0.91 -32.79
CA THR A 161 -36.01 0.73 -33.63
C THR A 161 -34.75 1.26 -32.93
N LEU A 162 -34.79 2.47 -32.38
CA LEU A 162 -33.64 3.10 -31.71
C LEU A 162 -33.24 2.30 -30.45
N THR A 163 -34.21 1.92 -29.61
CA THR A 163 -33.94 1.14 -28.39
C THR A 163 -33.44 -0.29 -28.68
N THR A 164 -33.97 -0.98 -29.70
CA THR A 164 -33.65 -2.39 -29.95
C THR A 164 -32.54 -2.63 -30.96
N GLU A 165 -32.36 -1.75 -31.97
CA GLU A 165 -31.35 -1.91 -33.03
C GLU A 165 -30.10 -1.04 -32.82
N GLN A 166 -30.12 -0.04 -31.91
CA GLN A 166 -28.98 0.86 -31.66
C GLN A 166 -28.52 0.88 -30.20
N ILE A 167 -29.39 1.15 -29.23
CA ILE A 167 -28.99 1.19 -27.80
C ILE A 167 -28.68 -0.21 -27.26
N ALA A 168 -29.54 -1.20 -27.50
CA ALA A 168 -29.34 -2.53 -26.94
C ALA A 168 -27.99 -3.18 -27.35
N PRO A 169 -27.52 -3.09 -28.62
CA PRO A 169 -26.17 -3.49 -28.99
C PRO A 169 -25.06 -2.75 -28.24
N LEU A 170 -25.12 -1.43 -28.10
CA LEU A 170 -24.10 -0.66 -27.37
C LEU A 170 -24.01 -1.03 -25.89
N LEU A 171 -25.12 -1.47 -25.28
CA LEU A 171 -25.12 -2.01 -23.92
C LEU A 171 -24.51 -3.43 -23.83
N GLU A 172 -24.62 -4.24 -24.88
CA GLU A 172 -23.94 -5.55 -24.99
C GLU A 172 -22.42 -5.36 -25.23
N ASP A 173 -22.04 -4.42 -26.11
CA ASP A 173 -20.65 -4.02 -26.36
C ASP A 173 -19.98 -3.46 -25.08
N LEU A 174 -20.74 -2.73 -24.24
CA LEU A 174 -20.26 -2.23 -22.94
C LEU A 174 -20.02 -3.37 -21.94
N GLU A 175 -20.90 -4.37 -21.87
CA GLU A 175 -20.71 -5.57 -21.03
C GLU A 175 -19.51 -6.41 -21.50
N GLU A 176 -19.29 -6.54 -22.82
CA GLU A 176 -18.09 -7.19 -23.38
C GLU A 176 -16.82 -6.41 -23.01
N MET A 177 -16.83 -5.08 -23.09
CA MET A 177 -15.69 -4.23 -22.74
C MET A 177 -15.35 -4.26 -21.24
N GLU A 178 -16.35 -4.28 -20.35
CA GLU A 178 -16.11 -4.50 -18.91
C GLU A 178 -15.41 -5.85 -18.65
N ALA A 179 -15.81 -6.90 -19.38
CA ALA A 179 -15.19 -8.21 -19.29
C ALA A 179 -13.75 -8.23 -19.85
N GLU A 180 -13.47 -7.51 -20.95
CA GLU A 180 -12.12 -7.36 -21.49
C GLU A 180 -11.18 -6.63 -20.52
N VAL A 181 -11.63 -5.52 -19.91
CA VAL A 181 -10.86 -4.76 -18.93
C VAL A 181 -10.59 -5.61 -17.67
N ALA A 182 -11.58 -6.36 -17.20
CA ALA A 182 -11.41 -7.27 -16.06
C ALA A 182 -10.40 -8.40 -16.36
N ALA A 183 -10.45 -8.99 -17.56
CA ALA A 183 -9.51 -10.02 -17.99
C ALA A 183 -8.08 -9.47 -18.12
N TRP A 184 -7.91 -8.32 -18.77
CA TRP A 184 -6.62 -7.64 -18.89
C TRP A 184 -6.01 -7.31 -17.52
N ARG A 185 -6.82 -6.79 -16.58
CA ARG A 185 -6.37 -6.48 -15.22
C ARG A 185 -5.93 -7.75 -14.47
N ALA A 186 -6.67 -8.86 -14.61
CA ALA A 186 -6.32 -10.13 -13.97
C ALA A 186 -4.99 -10.71 -14.51
N ASP A 187 -4.80 -10.71 -15.83
CA ASP A 187 -3.53 -11.13 -16.45
C ASP A 187 -2.37 -10.23 -16.00
N ARG A 188 -2.58 -8.91 -15.98
CA ARG A 188 -1.56 -7.94 -15.55
C ARG A 188 -1.17 -8.10 -14.08
N ILE A 189 -2.13 -8.41 -13.19
CA ILE A 189 -1.83 -8.74 -11.78
C ILE A 189 -0.96 -10.01 -11.70
N ALA A 190 -1.26 -11.05 -12.46
CA ALA A 190 -0.48 -12.30 -12.45
C ALA A 190 0.96 -12.11 -12.96
N GLU A 191 1.15 -11.26 -13.98
CA GLU A 191 2.48 -10.82 -14.43
C GLU A 191 3.25 -10.12 -13.30
N LEU A 192 2.62 -9.12 -12.65
CA LEU A 192 3.26 -8.32 -11.60
C LEU A 192 3.57 -9.13 -10.34
N GLN A 193 2.71 -10.08 -9.97
CA GLN A 193 3.00 -11.04 -8.90
C GLN A 193 4.23 -11.89 -9.23
N THR A 194 4.33 -12.36 -10.48
CA THR A 194 5.47 -13.16 -10.95
C THR A 194 6.76 -12.34 -10.97
N ALA A 195 6.70 -11.09 -11.44
CA ALA A 195 7.83 -10.16 -11.43
C ALA A 195 8.29 -9.85 -10.01
N ASN A 196 7.37 -9.42 -9.13
CA ASN A 196 7.67 -9.09 -7.74
C ASN A 196 8.26 -10.29 -6.96
N ALA A 197 7.75 -11.51 -7.18
CA ALA A 197 8.27 -12.72 -6.55
C ALA A 197 9.66 -13.16 -7.09
N ALA A 198 10.12 -12.62 -8.21
CA ALA A 198 11.45 -12.90 -8.77
C ALA A 198 12.54 -11.94 -8.21
N ILE A 199 12.15 -10.78 -7.70
CA ILE A 199 13.05 -9.80 -7.09
C ILE A 199 13.79 -10.46 -5.91
N THR A 200 15.09 -10.18 -5.78
CA THR A 200 15.91 -10.67 -4.66
C THR A 200 16.53 -9.48 -3.92
N PRO A 201 15.85 -8.95 -2.88
CA PRO A 201 16.35 -7.85 -2.07
C PRO A 201 17.74 -8.12 -1.48
N ASP A 202 18.60 -7.09 -1.46
CA ASP A 202 19.89 -7.10 -0.77
C ASP A 202 19.84 -6.44 0.62
N SER A 203 18.72 -5.79 0.93
CA SER A 203 18.53 -4.97 2.12
C SER A 203 17.05 -4.95 2.59
N ALA A 204 16.85 -4.61 3.86
CA ALA A 204 15.53 -4.71 4.50
C ALA A 204 14.48 -3.75 3.93
N TYR A 205 14.87 -2.54 3.51
CA TYR A 205 13.93 -1.57 2.94
C TYR A 205 13.38 -2.03 1.58
N GLN A 206 14.21 -2.63 0.73
CA GLN A 206 13.79 -3.31 -0.50
C GLN A 206 12.89 -4.53 -0.22
N GLU A 207 13.16 -5.28 0.84
CA GLU A 207 12.31 -6.41 1.27
C GLU A 207 10.92 -5.91 1.70
N TYR A 208 10.83 -4.76 2.38
CA TYR A 208 9.55 -4.16 2.75
C TYR A 208 8.76 -3.66 1.53
N GLU A 209 9.43 -3.08 0.52
CA GLU A 209 8.82 -2.73 -0.76
C GLU A 209 8.27 -4.00 -1.46
N GLN A 210 9.09 -5.05 -1.61
CA GLN A 210 8.67 -6.32 -2.21
C GLN A 210 7.48 -6.96 -1.47
N ILE A 211 7.51 -6.99 -0.13
CA ILE A 211 6.42 -7.54 0.70
C ILE A 211 5.14 -6.75 0.48
N THR A 212 5.20 -5.42 0.56
CA THR A 212 3.99 -4.58 0.48
C THR A 212 3.37 -4.58 -0.91
N TYR A 213 4.16 -4.54 -1.99
CA TYR A 213 3.67 -4.76 -3.35
C TYR A 213 3.02 -6.14 -3.50
N GLY A 214 3.65 -7.19 -2.97
CA GLY A 214 3.12 -8.55 -3.02
C GLY A 214 1.78 -8.70 -2.28
N ILE A 215 1.62 -8.01 -1.15
CA ILE A 215 0.36 -7.97 -0.41
C ILE A 215 -0.70 -7.17 -1.18
N PHE A 216 -0.39 -5.98 -1.69
CA PHE A 216 -1.31 -5.18 -2.51
C PHE A 216 -1.84 -5.97 -3.72
N LEU A 217 -0.93 -6.61 -4.47
CA LEU A 217 -1.24 -7.43 -5.65
C LEU A 217 -2.04 -8.71 -5.32
N SER A 218 -2.05 -9.16 -4.06
CA SER A 218 -2.83 -10.32 -3.60
C SER A 218 -4.07 -9.95 -2.79
N THR A 219 -4.39 -8.65 -2.66
CA THR A 219 -5.50 -8.17 -1.84
C THR A 219 -6.31 -7.09 -2.57
N ILE A 220 -5.94 -5.82 -2.42
CA ILE A 220 -6.64 -4.66 -2.99
C ILE A 220 -6.78 -4.80 -4.52
N ALA A 221 -5.70 -5.17 -5.22
CA ALA A 221 -5.71 -5.33 -6.67
C ALA A 221 -6.72 -6.40 -7.17
N GLN A 222 -7.03 -7.40 -6.34
CA GLN A 222 -7.97 -8.48 -6.66
C GLN A 222 -9.38 -8.24 -6.10
N GLY A 223 -9.62 -7.13 -5.41
CA GLY A 223 -10.88 -6.85 -4.74
C GLY A 223 -11.17 -7.72 -3.51
N GLU A 224 -10.13 -8.27 -2.88
CA GLU A 224 -10.30 -9.11 -1.69
C GLU A 224 -10.88 -8.30 -0.52
N ALA A 225 -11.90 -8.85 0.14
CA ALA A 225 -12.67 -8.15 1.15
C ALA A 225 -11.97 -8.05 2.52
N ALA A 226 -10.88 -8.78 2.74
CA ALA A 226 -10.10 -8.76 3.99
C ALA A 226 -8.67 -9.24 3.80
N LEU A 227 -7.78 -8.79 4.69
CA LEU A 227 -6.43 -9.35 4.84
C LEU A 227 -6.48 -10.72 5.53
N SER A 228 -5.59 -11.64 5.14
CA SER A 228 -5.25 -12.79 5.99
C SER A 228 -4.41 -12.36 7.19
N ILE A 229 -4.44 -13.14 8.27
CA ILE A 229 -3.67 -12.87 9.50
C ILE A 229 -2.18 -12.66 9.20
N GLY A 230 -1.59 -13.46 8.30
CA GLY A 230 -0.17 -13.33 7.95
C GLY A 230 0.14 -12.07 7.12
N GLN A 231 -0.79 -11.60 6.29
CA GLN A 231 -0.65 -10.33 5.57
C GLN A 231 -0.76 -9.16 6.54
N GLN A 232 -1.78 -9.17 7.43
CA GLN A 232 -1.95 -8.14 8.46
C GLN A 232 -0.73 -8.08 9.40
N ASP A 233 -0.27 -9.22 9.95
CA ASP A 233 0.94 -9.30 10.78
C ASP A 233 2.15 -8.68 10.05
N SER A 234 2.32 -8.96 8.75
CA SER A 234 3.45 -8.44 7.96
C SER A 234 3.37 -6.92 7.78
N LEU A 235 2.18 -6.40 7.45
CA LEU A 235 1.96 -4.97 7.29
C LEU A 235 2.13 -4.22 8.62
N GLU A 236 1.59 -4.73 9.73
CA GLU A 236 1.69 -4.10 11.04
C GLU A 236 3.16 -4.00 11.51
N ASN A 237 3.98 -5.03 11.22
CA ASN A 237 5.41 -5.00 11.54
C ASN A 237 6.21 -4.00 10.68
N ILE A 238 5.77 -3.69 9.46
CA ILE A 238 6.43 -2.71 8.57
C ILE A 238 5.94 -1.27 8.88
N ALA A 239 4.65 -1.11 9.12
CA ALA A 239 4.01 0.20 9.28
C ALA A 239 4.44 0.98 10.55
N VAL A 240 4.92 0.28 11.58
CA VAL A 240 5.48 0.87 12.82
C VAL A 240 6.96 1.24 12.74
N LEU A 241 7.60 1.07 11.58
CA LEU A 241 9.00 1.43 11.38
C LEU A 241 9.15 2.91 10.98
N CYS A 242 10.22 3.56 11.44
CA CYS A 242 10.54 4.92 11.00
C CYS A 242 10.86 4.95 9.49
N PRO A 243 10.14 5.73 8.66
CA PRO A 243 10.38 5.79 7.21
C PRO A 243 11.82 6.17 6.82
N LEU A 244 12.51 7.00 7.60
CA LEU A 244 13.90 7.39 7.35
C LEU A 244 14.92 6.23 7.50
N ILE A 245 14.49 5.09 8.06
CA ILE A 245 15.30 3.86 8.25
C ILE A 245 14.76 2.69 7.41
N ALA A 246 13.44 2.64 7.19
CA ALA A 246 12.78 1.50 6.55
C ALA A 246 12.30 1.78 5.11
N GLY A 247 12.40 3.02 4.62
CA GLY A 247 12.11 3.38 3.24
C GLY A 247 10.61 3.42 2.89
N SER A 248 10.31 3.53 1.60
CA SER A 248 8.97 3.76 1.07
C SER A 248 7.95 2.67 1.44
N GLY A 249 8.40 1.43 1.67
CA GLY A 249 7.56 0.31 2.09
C GLY A 249 6.75 0.57 3.37
N VAL A 250 7.20 1.47 4.25
CA VAL A 250 6.41 1.90 5.42
C VAL A 250 5.10 2.56 5.00
N PHE A 251 5.14 3.47 4.03
CA PHE A 251 3.94 4.18 3.56
C PHE A 251 2.96 3.24 2.87
N TRP A 252 3.46 2.31 2.05
CA TRP A 252 2.65 1.24 1.46
C TRP A 252 1.97 0.36 2.52
N ALA A 253 2.69 -0.04 3.57
CA ALA A 253 2.11 -0.83 4.65
C ALA A 253 1.00 -0.07 5.40
N ARG A 254 1.24 1.21 5.71
CA ARG A 254 0.27 2.10 6.36
C ARG A 254 -0.99 2.30 5.53
N TYR A 255 -0.83 2.54 4.22
CA TYR A 255 -1.93 2.70 3.26
C TYR A 255 -2.81 1.44 3.17
N ILE A 256 -2.21 0.25 2.98
CA ILE A 256 -2.96 -1.01 2.88
C ILE A 256 -3.73 -1.29 4.18
N LEU A 257 -3.14 -1.03 5.35
CA LEU A 257 -3.84 -1.19 6.62
C LEU A 257 -4.99 -0.18 6.79
N GLN A 258 -4.81 1.08 6.37
CA GLN A 258 -5.87 2.09 6.45
C GLN A 258 -7.06 1.76 5.55
N TYR A 259 -6.83 1.16 4.38
CA TYR A 259 -7.88 0.68 3.47
C TYR A 259 -8.76 -0.40 4.14
N TYR A 260 -8.15 -1.37 4.83
CA TYR A 260 -8.87 -2.46 5.51
C TYR A 260 -9.37 -2.11 6.93
N ILE A 261 -8.79 -1.09 7.58
CA ILE A 261 -9.09 -0.65 8.94
C ILE A 261 -9.33 0.87 8.93
N PRO A 262 -10.52 1.35 8.49
CA PRO A 262 -10.83 2.77 8.44
C PRO A 262 -10.74 3.43 9.83
N GLY A 263 -10.14 4.61 9.88
CA GLY A 263 -9.86 5.33 11.13
C GLY A 263 -8.58 4.89 11.86
N LEU A 264 -7.79 3.98 11.29
CA LEU A 264 -6.42 3.72 11.75
C LEU A 264 -5.53 4.92 11.39
N ALA A 265 -5.13 5.68 12.41
CA ALA A 265 -4.19 6.80 12.28
C ALA A 265 -2.78 6.37 12.70
N TRP A 266 -1.77 6.88 11.98
CA TRP A 266 -0.35 6.69 12.28
C TRP A 266 0.22 8.01 12.77
N GLU A 267 0.89 8.02 13.93
CA GLU A 267 1.61 9.22 14.36
C GLU A 267 2.83 9.40 13.45
N LEU A 268 2.88 10.51 12.70
CA LEU A 268 3.95 10.82 11.75
C LEU A 268 5.35 10.95 12.38
N ASP A 269 5.41 11.06 13.71
CA ASP A 269 6.62 11.38 14.49
C ASP A 269 7.36 10.14 15.06
N GLU A 270 7.05 8.93 14.59
CA GLU A 270 7.67 7.65 15.02
C GLU A 270 9.20 7.53 14.75
N CYS A 271 9.83 8.58 14.22
CA CYS A 271 11.29 8.70 14.11
C CYS A 271 11.94 9.38 15.34
N GLU A 272 11.18 9.93 16.29
CA GLU A 272 11.72 10.47 17.55
C GLU A 272 12.37 9.35 18.39
N GLY A 273 13.70 9.38 18.48
CA GLY A 273 14.51 8.35 19.16
C GLY A 273 15.89 8.15 18.54
N LEU A 274 16.09 8.60 17.30
CA LEU A 274 17.41 8.72 16.67
C LEU A 274 18.23 9.90 17.24
N GLU A 275 18.57 9.84 18.53
CA GLU A 275 19.73 10.61 19.00
C GLU A 275 20.98 10.07 18.28
N GLU A 276 21.62 10.93 17.47
CA GLU A 276 22.97 10.68 16.98
C GLU A 276 23.92 10.47 18.17
N ARG A 277 24.20 9.21 18.50
CA ARG A 277 25.26 8.86 19.44
C ARG A 277 26.63 9.01 18.77
N SER A 278 26.98 10.27 18.53
CA SER A 278 28.30 10.72 18.15
C SER A 278 29.36 10.10 19.08
N GLY A 279 30.26 9.29 18.51
CA GLY A 279 31.53 8.93 19.15
C GLY A 279 31.48 8.04 20.39
N GLY A 280 30.86 6.85 20.31
CA GLY A 280 30.97 5.82 21.35
C GLY A 280 31.20 4.43 20.79
N THR A 281 32.43 3.92 20.83
CA THR A 281 32.74 2.52 20.46
C THR A 281 32.16 1.54 21.47
N VAL A 282 30.89 1.18 21.32
CA VAL A 282 30.29 0.03 21.98
C VAL A 282 30.63 -1.21 21.16
N LYS A 283 31.22 -2.23 21.81
CA LYS A 283 31.53 -3.49 21.14
C LYS A 283 30.23 -4.21 20.78
N LYS A 284 30.18 -4.73 19.57
CA LYS A 284 29.12 -5.61 19.07
C LYS A 284 29.13 -6.92 19.86
N GLU A 285 28.37 -6.98 20.95
CA GLU A 285 27.89 -8.25 21.50
C GLU A 285 26.59 -8.60 20.78
N ALA A 286 26.51 -9.85 20.31
CA ALA A 286 25.39 -10.32 19.51
C ALA A 286 24.22 -10.67 20.45
N GLU A 287 23.30 -9.73 20.65
CA GLU A 287 22.03 -10.04 21.27
C GLU A 287 21.27 -11.02 20.37
N THR A 288 21.10 -12.24 20.88
CA THR A 288 20.27 -13.26 20.24
C THR A 288 18.84 -13.00 20.67
N THR A 289 18.17 -12.08 19.97
CA THR A 289 16.77 -11.75 20.25
C THR A 289 15.89 -12.95 19.89
N THR A 290 15.55 -13.77 20.88
CA THR A 290 14.53 -14.81 20.72
C THR A 290 13.20 -14.12 20.45
N THR A 291 12.78 -14.10 19.18
CA THR A 291 11.46 -13.61 18.78
C THR A 291 10.38 -14.39 19.54
N ALA A 292 9.37 -13.69 20.04
CA ALA A 292 8.26 -14.26 20.76
C ALA A 292 6.99 -13.45 20.48
N ARG A 293 5.81 -14.05 20.69
CA ARG A 293 4.52 -13.44 20.37
C ARG A 293 3.47 -13.73 21.44
N ILE A 294 2.47 -12.85 21.51
CA ILE A 294 1.28 -13.01 22.35
C ILE A 294 0.04 -12.99 21.46
N PHE A 295 -0.86 -13.97 21.62
CA PHE A 295 -2.13 -14.03 20.91
C PHE A 295 -3.25 -14.71 21.73
N PRO A 296 -4.53 -14.32 21.61
CA PRO A 296 -5.00 -13.12 20.92
C PRO A 296 -4.60 -11.84 21.66
N ASN A 297 -4.44 -10.76 20.91
CA ASN A 297 -4.21 -9.41 21.41
C ASN A 297 -4.83 -8.43 20.38
N PRO A 298 -5.90 -7.69 20.69
CA PRO A 298 -6.59 -7.59 21.98
C PRO A 298 -7.21 -8.90 22.50
N THR A 299 -7.48 -8.98 23.81
CA THR A 299 -8.12 -10.13 24.46
C THR A 299 -9.20 -9.75 25.46
N ARG A 300 -10.20 -10.65 25.60
CA ARG A 300 -11.26 -10.59 26.61
C ARG A 300 -10.97 -11.36 27.90
N GLY A 301 -9.74 -11.88 28.05
CA GLY A 301 -9.34 -12.54 29.30
C GLY A 301 -8.42 -13.75 29.17
N SER A 302 -8.05 -14.19 27.97
CA SER A 302 -7.04 -15.25 27.83
C SER A 302 -6.09 -14.94 26.68
N LEU A 303 -4.80 -15.12 26.93
CA LEU A 303 -3.74 -14.90 25.94
C LEU A 303 -2.67 -15.98 26.07
N THR A 304 -2.01 -16.29 24.97
CA THR A 304 -0.95 -17.30 24.88
C THR A 304 0.34 -16.60 24.51
N LEU A 305 1.33 -16.67 25.40
CA LEU A 305 2.72 -16.39 25.08
C LEU A 305 3.33 -17.60 24.36
N GLN A 306 3.94 -17.37 23.20
CA GLN A 306 4.71 -18.38 22.48
C GLN A 306 6.10 -17.82 22.15
N LEU A 307 7.14 -18.55 22.55
CA LEU A 307 8.54 -18.22 22.31
C LEU A 307 9.03 -18.97 21.07
N SER A 308 9.92 -18.38 20.25
CA SER A 308 10.49 -19.09 19.08
C SER A 308 11.57 -20.11 19.46
N SER A 309 12.10 -20.04 20.68
CA SER A 309 12.92 -21.09 21.28
C SER A 309 12.46 -21.35 22.71
N PRO A 310 12.53 -22.60 23.22
CA PRO A 310 12.26 -22.87 24.63
C PRO A 310 13.22 -22.08 25.53
N LEU A 311 12.76 -21.62 26.70
CA LEU A 311 13.63 -20.99 27.69
C LEU A 311 14.83 -21.87 28.03
N SER A 312 16.02 -21.27 28.12
CA SER A 312 17.26 -21.99 28.40
C SER A 312 17.35 -22.37 29.89
N GLN A 313 16.71 -21.57 30.76
CA GLN A 313 16.64 -21.75 32.20
C GLN A 313 15.31 -21.22 32.79
N GLU A 314 15.20 -21.05 34.12
CA GLU A 314 13.98 -20.48 34.72
C GLU A 314 13.83 -19.00 34.37
N GLY A 315 12.65 -18.62 33.87
CA GLY A 315 12.29 -17.24 33.53
C GLY A 315 11.23 -16.65 34.46
N MET A 316 11.09 -15.33 34.42
CA MET A 316 10.03 -14.58 35.09
C MET A 316 9.18 -13.84 34.06
N LEU A 317 7.90 -14.17 34.01
CA LEU A 317 6.88 -13.39 33.30
C LEU A 317 6.30 -12.34 34.24
N SER A 318 6.10 -11.12 33.76
CA SER A 318 5.47 -10.04 34.51
C SER A 318 4.58 -9.20 33.59
N ILE A 319 3.39 -8.82 34.06
CA ILE A 319 2.51 -7.88 33.39
C ILE A 319 2.39 -6.63 34.25
N TYR A 320 2.56 -5.46 33.64
CA TYR A 320 2.53 -4.14 34.27
C TYR A 320 1.37 -3.31 33.70
N ASN A 321 0.71 -2.51 34.54
CA ASN A 321 -0.20 -1.48 34.05
C ASN A 321 0.58 -0.24 33.56
N VAL A 322 -0.14 0.76 33.02
CA VAL A 322 0.44 2.03 32.56
C VAL A 322 1.21 2.82 33.64
N ASP A 323 0.93 2.61 34.93
CA ASP A 323 1.69 3.20 36.04
C ASP A 323 3.01 2.46 36.35
N GLY A 324 3.37 1.44 35.57
CA GLY A 324 4.53 0.57 35.81
C GLY A 324 4.35 -0.40 36.99
N LYS A 325 3.12 -0.55 37.52
CA LYS A 325 2.83 -1.46 38.64
C LYS A 325 2.57 -2.86 38.11
N THR A 326 3.30 -3.85 38.63
CA THR A 326 3.06 -5.26 38.32
C THR A 326 1.66 -5.69 38.79
N VAL A 327 0.83 -6.16 37.85
CA VAL A 327 -0.52 -6.67 38.07
C VAL A 327 -0.60 -8.21 37.98
N PHE A 328 0.33 -8.83 37.26
CA PHE A 328 0.49 -10.29 37.18
C PHE A 328 1.98 -10.64 37.18
N SER A 329 2.36 -11.77 37.78
CA SER A 329 3.71 -12.31 37.66
C SER A 329 3.71 -13.82 37.88
N GLU A 330 4.45 -14.54 37.03
CA GLU A 330 4.55 -16.00 37.06
C GLU A 330 5.98 -16.44 36.72
N ARG A 331 6.47 -17.52 37.35
CA ARG A 331 7.73 -18.16 36.96
C ARG A 331 7.50 -19.16 35.84
N LEU A 332 8.29 -19.05 34.78
CA LEU A 332 8.32 -20.00 33.68
C LEU A 332 9.47 -20.99 33.91
N GLY A 333 9.22 -22.28 33.71
CA GLY A 333 10.25 -23.31 33.85
C GLY A 333 11.20 -23.34 32.65
N ALA A 334 12.42 -23.85 32.86
CA ALA A 334 13.33 -24.17 31.76
C ALA A 334 12.65 -25.12 30.75
N GLY A 335 12.83 -24.86 29.45
CA GLY A 335 12.15 -25.60 28.39
C GLY A 335 10.70 -25.15 28.11
N THR A 336 10.20 -24.08 28.73
CA THR A 336 8.90 -23.49 28.36
C THR A 336 9.01 -22.92 26.95
N LEU A 337 8.18 -23.43 26.02
CA LEU A 337 8.02 -22.88 24.66
C LEU A 337 6.73 -22.06 24.54
N GLU A 338 5.69 -22.44 25.27
CA GLU A 338 4.36 -21.83 25.21
C GLU A 338 3.73 -21.76 26.61
N ARG A 339 3.03 -20.66 26.91
CA ARG A 339 2.31 -20.44 28.17
C ARG A 339 0.99 -19.73 27.92
N GLN A 340 -0.12 -20.40 28.25
CA GLN A 340 -1.42 -19.75 28.34
C GLN A 340 -1.56 -18.98 29.67
N LEU A 341 -2.10 -17.77 29.59
CA LEU A 341 -2.29 -16.83 30.68
C LEU A 341 -3.76 -16.41 30.76
N ASP A 342 -4.29 -16.37 31.97
CA ASP A 342 -5.62 -15.83 32.28
C ASP A 342 -5.47 -14.39 32.78
N VAL A 343 -6.01 -13.46 32.00
CA VAL A 343 -6.04 -12.02 32.28
C VAL A 343 -7.47 -11.50 32.47
N SER A 344 -8.47 -12.39 32.59
CA SER A 344 -9.88 -12.02 32.77
C SER A 344 -10.19 -11.23 34.04
N GLY A 345 -9.26 -11.25 35.02
CA GLY A 345 -9.31 -10.43 36.23
C GLY A 345 -8.69 -9.04 36.09
N LEU A 346 -8.14 -8.67 34.92
CA LEU A 346 -7.62 -7.33 34.66
C LEU A 346 -8.74 -6.43 34.08
N PRO A 347 -8.84 -5.16 34.52
CA PRO A 347 -9.69 -4.17 33.85
C PRO A 347 -9.36 -4.01 32.36
N ALA A 348 -10.33 -3.54 31.57
CA ALA A 348 -10.06 -3.14 30.19
C ALA A 348 -9.03 -2.00 30.16
N GLY A 349 -8.05 -2.09 29.26
CA GLY A 349 -6.93 -1.16 29.18
C GLY A 349 -5.65 -1.75 28.58
N ILE A 350 -4.59 -0.93 28.57
CA ILE A 350 -3.28 -1.27 28.02
C ILE A 350 -2.34 -1.73 29.14
N TYR A 351 -1.61 -2.80 28.88
CA TYR A 351 -0.60 -3.36 29.77
C TYR A 351 0.69 -3.70 29.02
N LEU A 352 1.81 -3.77 29.73
CA LEU A 352 3.10 -4.25 29.22
C LEU A 352 3.34 -5.66 29.77
N CYS A 353 3.53 -6.65 28.91
CA CYS A 353 3.99 -7.99 29.30
C CYS A 353 5.50 -8.09 29.03
N GLU A 354 6.27 -8.56 30.01
CA GLU A 354 7.71 -8.84 29.90
C GLU A 354 8.04 -10.28 30.29
N VAL A 355 9.06 -10.86 29.67
CA VAL A 355 9.70 -12.12 30.08
C VAL A 355 11.19 -11.88 30.27
N LYS A 356 11.70 -12.23 31.46
CA LYS A 356 13.12 -12.08 31.82
C LYS A 356 13.74 -13.42 32.19
N GLU A 357 14.94 -13.70 31.69
CA GLU A 357 15.76 -14.87 32.02
C GLU A 357 17.07 -14.35 32.65
N ASP A 358 17.44 -14.79 33.86
CA ASP A 358 18.58 -14.24 34.63
C ASP A 358 18.66 -12.69 34.68
N ALA A 359 17.50 -12.04 34.76
CA ALA A 359 17.31 -10.58 34.72
C ALA A 359 17.61 -9.90 33.36
N GLN A 360 18.04 -10.63 32.33
CA GLN A 360 18.03 -10.17 30.95
C GLN A 360 16.60 -10.19 30.40
N LEU A 361 16.19 -9.12 29.71
CA LEU A 361 14.91 -9.08 29.01
C LEU A 361 14.99 -9.93 27.74
N ILE A 362 14.13 -10.94 27.63
CA ILE A 362 14.05 -11.85 26.47
C ILE A 362 12.91 -11.42 25.54
N PHE A 363 11.82 -10.89 26.10
CA PHE A 363 10.66 -10.46 25.34
C PHE A 363 9.89 -9.36 26.10
N ALA A 364 9.37 -8.39 25.37
CA ALA A 364 8.40 -7.41 25.86
C ALA A 364 7.33 -7.14 24.79
N ALA A 365 6.07 -7.00 25.17
CA ALA A 365 4.98 -6.66 24.27
C ALA A 365 3.85 -5.89 24.96
N ARG A 366 3.24 -4.95 24.22
CA ARG A 366 2.00 -4.26 24.59
C ARG A 366 0.81 -5.20 24.42
N ILE A 367 0.04 -5.43 25.49
CA ILE A 367 -1.22 -6.19 25.45
C ILE A 367 -2.41 -5.26 25.72
N VAL A 368 -3.54 -5.53 25.07
CA VAL A 368 -4.79 -4.79 25.20
C VAL A 368 -5.87 -5.73 25.74
N VAL A 369 -6.45 -5.39 26.89
CA VAL A 369 -7.58 -6.11 27.49
C VAL A 369 -8.87 -5.35 27.19
N THR A 370 -9.91 -6.05 26.77
CA THR A 370 -11.23 -5.51 26.41
C THR A 370 -12.36 -6.19 27.21
N GLU A 371 -13.51 -5.52 27.33
CA GLU A 371 -14.73 -6.06 27.99
C GLU A 371 -15.41 -7.18 27.17
#